data_AF-A0A7L6A9T2-F1
#
_entry.id   AF-A0A7L6A9T2-F1
#
_cell.length_a   1.000
_cell.length_b   1.000
_cell.length_c   1.000
_cell.angle_alpha   90.00
_cell.angle_beta   90.00
_cell.angle_gamma   90.00
#
_symmetry.space_group_name_H-M   'P 1'
#
loop_
_entity.id
_entity.type
_entity.pdbx_description
1 polymer ?
#
loop_
_entity_poly.entity_id
_entity_poly.type
_entity_poly.pdbx_seq_one_letter_code
_entity_poly.pdbx_strand_id
1 'polypeptide(L)'
;MKVTWRYDYFLAFENLHDFYPRVADDDAGFSAELPADAAAHLGMRARARLTEPVISESTTFWKATHGNPIDFTLKKRYLIAILEEVLFVDTKDDRIHCRIARGAPRCSAR
;
A
#
# COMPACT_ATOMS: atom_id res chain seq x y z
N MET A 1 23.35 -26.64 -12.56
CA MET A 1 22.23 -25.66 -12.58
C MET A 1 22.08 -25.10 -11.17
N LYS A 2 22.19 -23.78 -10.95
CA LYS A 2 22.11 -23.18 -9.61
C LYS A 2 20.71 -22.60 -9.39
N VAL A 3 19.95 -23.21 -8.48
CA VAL A 3 18.62 -22.72 -8.06
C VAL A 3 18.82 -21.44 -7.23
N THR A 4 18.12 -20.36 -7.59
CA THR A 4 18.14 -19.10 -6.85
C THR A 4 16.73 -18.79 -6.35
N TRP A 5 16.58 -18.67 -5.03
CA TRP A 5 15.31 -18.28 -4.41
C TRP A 5 15.18 -16.77 -4.38
N ARG A 6 14.01 -16.25 -4.76
CA ARG A 6 13.67 -14.83 -4.68
C ARG A 6 12.44 -14.65 -3.79
N TYR A 7 12.55 -13.74 -2.84
CA TYR A 7 11.47 -13.36 -1.95
C TYR A 7 11.06 -11.94 -2.27
N ASP A 8 9.78 -11.75 -2.58
CA ASP A 8 9.18 -10.43 -2.72
C ASP A 8 8.35 -10.16 -1.45
N TYR A 9 8.58 -9.01 -0.82
CA TYR A 9 7.83 -8.56 0.34
C TYR A 9 6.79 -7.53 -0.07
N PHE A 10 5.56 -7.71 0.42
CA PHE A 10 4.45 -6.80 0.21
C PHE A 10 3.92 -6.35 1.56
N LEU A 11 3.62 -5.07 1.70
CA LEU A 11 2.81 -4.57 2.82
C LEU A 11 1.35 -4.66 2.40
N ALA A 12 0.54 -5.37 3.18
CA ALA A 12 -0.88 -5.52 2.92
C ALA A 12 -1.68 -5.10 4.16
N PHE A 13 -2.86 -4.53 3.92
CA PHE A 13 -3.70 -4.00 4.98
C PHE A 13 -4.97 -4.84 5.11
N GLU A 14 -5.25 -5.34 6.32
CA GLU A 14 -6.44 -6.18 6.57
C GLU A 14 -7.74 -5.37 6.72
N ASN A 15 -7.62 -4.05 6.94
CA ASN A 15 -8.72 -3.16 7.27
C ASN A 15 -8.91 -2.02 6.25
N LEU A 16 -8.57 -2.25 4.98
CA LEU A 16 -8.79 -1.26 3.90
C LEU A 16 -10.24 -0.77 3.85
N HIS A 17 -11.19 -1.64 4.17
CA HIS A 17 -12.60 -1.31 4.16
C HIS A 17 -13.06 -0.44 5.34
N ASP A 18 -12.20 -0.18 6.31
CA ASP A 18 -12.43 0.88 7.30
C ASP A 18 -12.26 2.26 6.66
N PHE A 19 -11.52 2.37 5.55
CA PHE A 19 -11.23 3.62 4.86
C PHE A 19 -12.23 3.89 3.73
N TYR A 20 -12.69 2.85 3.05
CA TYR A 20 -13.63 2.96 1.93
C TYR A 20 -14.56 1.76 1.79
N PRO A 21 -15.82 1.98 1.35
CA PRO A 21 -16.79 0.90 1.23
C PRO A 21 -16.34 -0.11 0.17
N ARG A 22 -16.71 -1.37 0.39
CA ARG A 22 -16.55 -2.42 -0.61
C ARG A 22 -17.63 -2.25 -1.69
N VAL A 23 -17.26 -1.70 -2.82
CA VAL A 23 -18.14 -1.55 -4.01
C VAL A 23 -17.75 -2.56 -5.08
N ALA A 24 -18.72 -2.95 -5.92
CA ALA A 24 -18.43 -3.67 -7.15
C ALA A 24 -17.94 -2.64 -8.18
N ASP A 25 -16.85 -2.98 -8.88
CA ASP A 25 -15.97 -2.10 -9.69
C ASP A 25 -14.91 -1.32 -8.89
N ASP A 26 -13.68 -1.41 -9.40
CA ASP A 26 -12.41 -1.02 -8.77
C ASP A 26 -12.22 0.50 -8.83
N ASP A 27 -12.97 1.22 -8.00
CA ASP A 27 -12.66 2.61 -7.70
C ASP A 27 -11.44 2.67 -6.77
N ALA A 28 -10.49 3.56 -7.09
CA ALA A 28 -9.34 3.83 -6.24
C ALA A 28 -9.80 4.09 -4.80
N GLY A 29 -9.38 3.21 -3.87
CA GLY A 29 -9.95 3.15 -2.52
C GLY A 29 -9.88 4.45 -1.71
N PHE A 30 -8.94 5.35 -2.00
CA PHE A 30 -8.85 6.65 -1.34
C PHE A 30 -8.48 7.73 -2.34
N SER A 31 -8.95 8.96 -2.10
CA SER A 31 -8.59 10.10 -2.94
C SER A 31 -8.24 11.33 -2.11
N ALA A 32 -7.31 12.13 -2.63
CA ALA A 32 -6.95 13.42 -2.07
C ALA A 32 -7.09 14.51 -3.13
N GLU A 33 -7.83 15.55 -2.79
CA GLU A 33 -7.89 16.78 -3.57
C GLU A 33 -6.80 17.72 -3.06
N LEU A 34 -5.79 17.96 -3.88
CA LEU A 34 -4.61 18.74 -3.52
C LEU A 34 -4.43 19.89 -4.51
N PRO A 35 -3.92 21.05 -4.07
CA PRO A 35 -3.63 22.15 -4.97
C PRO A 35 -2.51 21.74 -5.95
N ALA A 36 -2.57 22.27 -7.18
CA ALA A 36 -1.72 21.81 -8.28
C ALA A 36 -0.22 22.02 -8.03
N ASP A 37 0.13 23.02 -7.22
CA ASP A 37 1.50 23.32 -6.80
C ASP A 37 2.10 22.23 -5.89
N ALA A 38 1.27 21.46 -5.16
CA ALA A 38 1.72 20.36 -4.33
C ALA A 38 2.29 19.18 -5.14
N ALA A 39 1.94 19.05 -6.42
CA ALA A 39 2.31 17.90 -7.25
C ALA A 39 3.83 17.72 -7.41
N ALA A 40 4.61 18.80 -7.34
CA ALA A 40 6.06 18.75 -7.54
C ALA A 40 6.80 18.01 -6.41
N HIS A 41 6.24 18.00 -5.20
CA HIS A 41 6.87 17.42 -4.00
C HIS A 41 5.92 16.51 -3.22
N LEU A 42 4.87 16.00 -3.86
CA LEU A 42 3.88 15.18 -3.20
C LEU A 42 4.43 13.81 -2.81
N GLY A 43 4.34 13.50 -1.52
CA GLY A 43 4.56 12.17 -0.96
C GLY A 43 3.30 11.62 -0.30
N MET A 44 3.20 10.29 -0.26
CA MET A 44 2.19 9.57 0.52
C MET A 44 2.86 8.79 1.64
N ARG A 45 2.41 8.99 2.88
CA ARG A 45 2.88 8.27 4.07
C ARG A 45 1.72 7.48 4.65
N ALA A 46 1.83 6.16 4.62
CA ALA A 46 0.92 5.26 5.31
C ALA A 46 1.50 4.91 6.69
N ARG A 47 0.71 5.09 7.74
CA ARG A 47 1.04 4.62 9.09
C ARG A 47 0.22 3.38 9.40
N ALA A 48 0.89 2.29 9.74
CA ALA A 48 0.24 1.02 9.98
C ALA A 48 0.93 0.25 11.13
N ARG A 49 0.17 -0.62 11.79
CA ARG A 49 0.63 -1.50 12.86
C ARG A 49 0.59 -2.94 12.38
N LEU A 50 1.72 -3.63 12.40
CA LEU A 50 1.81 -5.04 12.02
C LEU A 50 0.92 -5.91 12.92
N THR A 51 0.27 -6.91 12.33
CA THR A 51 -0.53 -7.90 13.05
C THR A 51 0.22 -9.22 13.17
N GLU A 52 -0.09 -9.99 14.21
CA GLU A 52 0.48 -11.33 14.38
C GLU A 52 -0.36 -12.36 13.59
N PRO A 53 0.26 -13.30 12.86
CA PRO A 53 1.71 -13.44 12.65
C PRO A 53 2.26 -12.35 11.72
N VAL A 54 3.39 -11.73 12.11
CA VAL A 54 4.02 -10.59 11.39
C VAL A 54 4.28 -10.88 9.91
N ILE A 55 4.49 -12.14 9.56
CA ILE A 55 4.73 -12.60 8.20
C ILE A 55 3.70 -13.66 7.83
N SER A 56 2.99 -13.44 6.74
CA SER A 56 2.17 -14.44 6.08
C SER A 56 2.78 -14.83 4.72
N GLU A 57 2.91 -16.13 4.44
CA GLU A 57 3.38 -16.62 3.14
C GLU A 57 2.17 -16.97 2.26
N SER A 58 2.10 -16.44 1.04
CA SER A 58 1.11 -16.95 0.08
C SER A 58 1.51 -18.35 -0.38
N THR A 59 0.60 -19.30 -0.21
CA THR A 59 0.72 -20.65 -0.77
C THR A 59 0.39 -20.67 -2.26
N THR A 60 -0.24 -19.60 -2.78
CA THR A 60 -0.65 -19.50 -4.18
C THR A 60 0.35 -18.68 -4.99
N PHE A 61 0.91 -19.30 -6.02
CA PHE A 61 1.88 -18.71 -6.92
C PHE A 61 1.17 -18.09 -8.13
N TRP A 62 0.98 -16.77 -8.12
CA TRP A 62 0.56 -16.03 -9.33
C TRP A 62 1.46 -14.82 -9.52
N LYS A 63 2.21 -14.83 -10.63
CA LYS A 63 2.97 -13.67 -11.09
C LYS A 63 2.44 -13.29 -12.47
N ALA A 64 1.85 -12.10 -12.58
CA ALA A 64 1.60 -11.44 -13.85
C ALA A 64 2.78 -10.49 -14.18
N THR A 65 4.02 -10.95 -14.05
CA THR A 65 5.20 -10.16 -14.44
C THR A 65 6.19 -11.04 -15.19
N HIS A 66 6.98 -10.44 -16.09
CA HIS A 66 8.07 -11.09 -16.81
C HIS A 66 9.06 -11.76 -15.83
N GLY A 67 9.35 -13.04 -16.01
CA GLY A 67 10.28 -13.82 -15.19
C GLY A 67 11.24 -14.61 -16.06
N ASN A 68 12.48 -14.80 -15.60
CA ASN A 68 13.45 -15.64 -16.30
C ASN A 68 13.25 -17.11 -15.91
N PRO A 69 13.52 -18.09 -16.80
CA PRO A 69 13.27 -19.52 -16.54
C PRO A 69 14.01 -20.11 -15.32
N ILE A 70 15.01 -19.40 -14.79
CA ILE A 70 15.80 -19.81 -13.61
C ILE A 70 15.23 -19.32 -12.27
N ASP A 71 14.19 -18.48 -12.30
CA ASP A 71 13.48 -18.02 -11.12
C ASP A 71 12.54 -19.14 -10.62
N PHE A 72 13.12 -20.15 -9.95
CA PHE A 72 12.34 -21.21 -9.30
C PHE A 72 11.59 -20.59 -8.10
N THR A 73 10.26 -20.49 -8.24
CA THR A 73 9.30 -20.21 -7.17
C THR A 73 9.57 -18.92 -6.38
N LEU A 74 9.06 -17.79 -6.86
CA LEU A 74 8.85 -16.61 -6.02
C LEU A 74 7.89 -16.92 -4.89
N LYS A 75 8.40 -16.90 -3.67
CA LYS A 75 7.58 -16.85 -2.46
C LYS A 75 7.25 -15.38 -2.17
N LYS A 76 5.96 -15.05 -2.24
CA LYS A 76 5.46 -13.74 -1.78
C LYS A 76 5.26 -13.79 -0.27
N ARG A 77 5.87 -12.83 0.43
CA ARG A 77 5.69 -12.62 1.87
C ARG A 77 4.91 -11.35 2.08
N TYR A 78 3.86 -11.44 2.87
CA TYR A 78 3.02 -10.32 3.22
C TYR A 78 3.27 -9.94 4.66
N LEU A 79 3.62 -8.68 4.88
CA LEU A 79 3.52 -8.03 6.17
C LEU A 79 2.08 -7.54 6.29
N ILE A 80 1.26 -8.24 7.08
CA ILE A 80 -0.13 -7.83 7.29
C ILE A 80 -0.14 -6.76 8.37
N ALA A 81 -0.83 -5.66 8.11
CA ALA A 81 -0.93 -4.55 9.03
C ALA A 81 -2.35 -3.99 9.11
N ILE A 82 -2.67 -3.42 10.26
CA ILE A 82 -3.82 -2.54 10.42
C ILE A 82 -3.36 -1.13 10.02
N LEU A 83 -3.98 -0.57 8.98
CA LEU A 83 -3.78 0.81 8.56
C LEU A 83 -4.42 1.76 9.59
N GLU A 84 -3.65 2.75 10.03
CA GLU A 84 -4.08 3.76 11.01
C GLU A 84 -4.45 5.07 10.33
N GLU A 85 -3.62 5.54 9.39
CA GLU A 85 -3.86 6.75 8.61
C GLU A 85 -3.05 6.77 7.32
N VAL A 86 -3.51 7.56 6.35
CA VAL A 86 -2.75 7.95 5.15
C VAL A 86 -2.60 9.46 5.14
N LEU A 87 -1.35 9.92 5.01
CA LEU A 87 -0.98 11.33 4.97
C LEU A 87 -0.45 11.68 3.58
N PHE A 88 -0.92 12.79 3.05
CA PHE A 88 -0.32 13.44 1.88
C PHE A 88 0.57 14.56 2.39
N VAL A 89 1.86 14.48 2.08
CA VAL A 89 2.90 15.35 2.65
C VAL A 89 3.72 16.01 1.55
N ASP A 90 4.23 17.20 1.81
CA ASP A 90 5.29 17.82 1.03
C ASP A 90 6.61 17.17 1.43
N THR A 91 7.32 16.59 0.46
CA THR A 91 8.57 15.87 0.67
C THR A 91 9.76 16.79 0.95
N LYS A 92 9.62 18.11 0.77
CA LYS A 92 10.69 19.07 1.11
C LYS A 92 10.75 19.39 2.60
N ASP A 93 9.60 19.57 3.23
CA ASP A 93 9.51 20.11 4.59
C ASP A 93 8.63 19.27 5.53
N ASP A 94 8.19 18.08 5.09
CA ASP A 94 7.29 17.17 5.81
C ASP A 94 5.93 17.79 6.19
N ARG A 95 5.55 18.92 5.57
CA ARG A 95 4.26 19.55 5.82
C ARG A 95 3.13 18.65 5.34
N ILE A 96 2.16 18.41 6.20
CA ILE A 96 0.97 17.61 5.86
C ILE A 96 0.00 18.49 5.07
N HIS A 97 -0.33 18.08 3.84
CA HIS A 97 -1.39 18.70 3.04
C HIS A 97 -2.77 18.26 3.51
N CYS A 98 -3.01 16.94 3.59
CA CYS A 98 -4.23 16.40 4.15
C CYS A 98 -4.05 14.98 4.70
N ARG A 99 -5.01 14.57 5.53
CA ARG A 99 -5.03 13.26 6.22
C ARG A 99 -6.32 12.53 5.86
N ILE A 100 -6.17 11.25 5.54
CA ILE A 100 -7.26 10.28 5.45
C ILE A 100 -7.21 9.41 6.70
N ALA A 101 -8.28 9.46 7.48
CA ALA A 101 -8.48 8.62 8.66
C ALA A 101 -9.53 7.54 8.37
N ARG A 102 -9.65 6.57 9.28
CA ARG A 102 -10.72 5.57 9.22
C ARG A 102 -12.09 6.26 9.13
N GLY A 103 -12.96 5.76 8.27
CA GLY A 103 -14.29 6.28 7.98
C GLY A 103 -14.32 7.50 7.06
N ALA A 104 -13.17 8.00 6.60
CA ALA A 104 -13.07 9.17 5.73
C ALA A 104 -12.23 8.84 4.48
N PRO A 105 -12.84 8.33 3.39
CA PRO A 105 -12.11 7.89 2.18
C PRO A 105 -11.41 9.02 1.42
N ARG A 106 -11.74 10.28 1.76
CA ARG A 106 -11.31 11.47 1.02
C ARG A 106 -10.79 12.54 1.95
N CYS A 107 -9.75 13.24 1.51
CA CYS A 107 -9.30 14.49 2.11
C CYS A 107 -9.10 15.57 1.07
N SER A 108 -9.18 16.83 1.49
CA SER A 108 -8.96 17.99 0.65
C SER A 108 -8.03 18.95 1.37
N ALA A 109 -6.96 19.36 0.70
CA ALA A 109 -6.12 20.47 1.12
C ALA A 109 -6.63 21.73 0.41
N ARG A 110 -7.17 22.68 1.18
CA ARG A 110 -7.55 24.00 0.66
C ARG A 110 -6.35 24.93 0.65
#